data_AF-A0A7V1HVH9-F1
#
_entry.id   AF-A0A7V1HVH9-F1
#
_cell.length_a   1.000
_cell.length_b   1.000
_cell.length_c   1.000
_cell.angle_alpha   90.00
_cell.angle_beta   90.00
_cell.angle_gamma   90.00
#
_symmetry.space_group_name_H-M   'P 1'
#
loop_
_entity.id
_entity.type
_entity.pdbx_description
1 polymer ?
#
loop_
_entity_poly.entity_id
_entity_poly.type
_entity_poly.pdbx_seq_one_letter_code
_entity_poly.pdbx_strand_id
1 'polypeptide(L)'
;ASTAPFGFPETDPVLFLQACHQIGIEAVQFYRNPDDPDRVDVVEALAAADRAGVRFHALHGLFGPDLDPSQYSPEMQRHCLAVYERDGRIALDLGGPMVIVHPSANKNHAESTEKSGKTELHEHGERYSALFEFLQRLADIGERLGVTYLLENLPGYFPCGHDVRNMAKMIREIGSVRLRMCFDTGHAHMTGDVADQLRRCADVVQYLHVHDNDGREDSHLVPGEGTIDWPALAVTIRSADLHAPLMLELFLTHQEMQKQVENGLGERLAALLPIN
;
A
#
# COMPACT_ATOMS: atom_id res chain seq x y z
N ALA A 1 -0.21 -0.72 12.60
CA ALA A 1 0.58 -1.76 11.92
C ALA A 1 1.87 -1.13 11.38
N SER A 2 2.84 -1.91 10.90
CA SER A 2 4.05 -1.38 10.21
C SER A 2 4.60 -2.36 9.17
N THR A 3 5.44 -1.88 8.26
CA THR A 3 6.19 -2.71 7.31
C THR A 3 7.07 -3.72 8.04
N ALA A 4 7.12 -4.95 7.54
CA ALA A 4 8.08 -5.96 7.99
C ALA A 4 9.22 -6.08 6.96
N PRO A 5 10.44 -5.62 7.28
CA PRO A 5 11.50 -5.41 6.30
C PRO A 5 12.32 -6.69 6.04
N PHE A 6 11.66 -7.76 5.60
CA PHE A 6 12.36 -8.95 5.11
C PHE A 6 13.02 -8.64 3.76
N GLY A 7 14.25 -9.10 3.56
CA GLY A 7 14.97 -8.85 2.30
C GLY A 7 15.88 -7.63 2.32
N PHE A 8 15.83 -6.78 3.36
CA PHE A 8 16.66 -5.58 3.46
C PHE A 8 17.97 -5.90 4.19
N PRO A 9 19.15 -5.82 3.54
CA PRO A 9 20.40 -6.35 4.08
C PRO A 9 20.90 -5.62 5.33
N GLU A 10 20.51 -4.36 5.53
CA GLU A 10 20.95 -3.52 6.64
C GLU A 10 20.02 -3.61 7.88
N THR A 11 18.99 -4.44 7.80
CA THR A 11 17.93 -4.49 8.81
C THR A 11 17.75 -5.91 9.36
N ASP A 12 17.93 -6.08 10.67
CA ASP A 12 17.45 -7.29 11.35
C ASP A 12 15.93 -7.16 11.53
N PRO A 13 15.13 -8.03 10.88
CA PRO A 13 13.68 -7.94 10.95
C PRO A 13 13.15 -8.18 12.36
N VAL A 14 13.78 -9.04 13.18
CA VAL A 14 13.30 -9.29 14.54
C VAL A 14 13.48 -8.05 15.40
N LEU A 15 14.65 -7.41 15.34
CA LEU A 15 14.93 -6.20 16.13
C LEU A 15 14.04 -5.03 15.69
N PHE A 16 13.84 -4.87 14.38
CA PHE A 16 12.91 -3.85 13.85
C PHE A 16 11.49 -4.06 14.38
N LEU A 17 10.98 -5.29 14.29
CA LEU A 17 9.63 -5.63 14.74
C LEU A 17 9.46 -5.49 16.25
N GLN A 18 10.50 -5.81 17.04
CA GLN A 18 10.51 -5.58 18.48
C GLN A 18 10.46 -4.07 18.82
N ALA A 19 11.17 -3.23 18.07
CA ALA A 19 11.07 -1.78 18.22
C ALA A 19 9.65 -1.28 17.89
N CYS A 20 9.02 -1.77 16.82
CA CYS A 20 7.61 -1.49 16.53
C CYS A 20 6.69 -1.90 17.69
N HIS A 21 6.90 -3.10 18.25
CA HIS A 21 6.06 -3.61 19.34
C HIS A 21 6.14 -2.75 20.61
N GLN A 22 7.29 -2.14 20.92
CA GLN A 22 7.46 -1.24 22.06
C GLN A 22 6.52 -0.04 22.04
N ILE A 23 6.07 0.40 20.87
CA ILE A 23 5.13 1.52 20.70
C ILE A 23 3.69 1.06 20.42
N GLY A 24 3.36 -0.19 20.75
CA GLY A 24 1.99 -0.72 20.65
C GLY A 24 1.62 -1.28 19.27
N ILE A 25 2.59 -1.48 18.37
CA ILE A 25 2.32 -2.11 17.08
C ILE A 25 2.26 -3.63 17.26
N GLU A 26 1.08 -4.20 17.07
CA GLU A 26 0.86 -5.65 17.18
C GLU A 26 0.73 -6.34 15.83
N ALA A 27 0.62 -5.56 14.75
CA ALA A 27 0.35 -6.07 13.41
C ALA A 27 1.32 -5.52 12.39
N VAL A 28 1.67 -6.32 11.40
CA VAL A 28 2.64 -5.95 10.36
C VAL A 28 2.23 -6.39 8.97
N GLN A 29 2.84 -5.76 7.98
CA GLN A 29 2.68 -6.09 6.57
C GLN A 29 3.98 -6.71 6.05
N PHE A 30 3.91 -7.92 5.50
CA PHE A 30 5.06 -8.54 4.85
C PHE A 30 5.35 -7.82 3.54
N TYR A 31 6.54 -7.24 3.38
CA TYR A 31 6.89 -6.51 2.17
C TYR A 31 7.63 -7.38 1.16
N ARG A 32 7.10 -7.52 -0.06
CA ARG A 32 7.82 -8.21 -1.14
C ARG A 32 8.84 -7.29 -1.79
N ASN A 33 10.10 -7.47 -1.45
CA ASN A 33 11.21 -6.68 -1.99
C ASN A 33 11.33 -6.87 -3.53
N PRO A 34 11.17 -5.80 -4.34
CA PRO A 34 11.34 -5.87 -5.80
C PRO A 34 12.76 -6.22 -6.24
N ASP A 35 13.77 -5.91 -5.43
CA ASP A 35 15.18 -6.21 -5.74
C ASP A 35 15.53 -7.69 -5.53
N ASP A 36 14.71 -8.43 -4.78
CA ASP A 36 14.85 -9.86 -4.52
C ASP A 36 13.48 -10.54 -4.49
N PRO A 37 12.77 -10.58 -5.63
CA PRO A 37 11.36 -10.93 -5.68
C PRO A 37 11.10 -12.39 -5.29
N ASP A 38 12.09 -13.28 -5.42
CA ASP A 38 11.95 -14.69 -5.08
C ASP A 38 12.23 -15.00 -3.61
N ARG A 39 12.77 -14.04 -2.84
CA ARG A 39 12.98 -14.18 -1.40
C ARG A 39 11.67 -14.05 -0.64
N VAL A 40 10.97 -15.18 -0.55
CA VAL A 40 9.77 -15.35 0.24
C VAL A 40 9.95 -16.57 1.15
N ASP A 41 10.41 -16.33 2.38
CA ASP A 41 10.48 -17.35 3.43
C ASP A 41 9.41 -17.09 4.49
N VAL A 42 8.26 -17.72 4.31
CA VAL A 42 7.11 -17.60 5.24
C VAL A 42 7.46 -18.17 6.61
N VAL A 43 8.28 -19.22 6.68
CA VAL A 43 8.63 -19.87 7.95
C VAL A 43 9.55 -18.95 8.77
N GLU A 44 10.56 -18.36 8.13
CA GLU A 44 11.41 -17.35 8.74
C GLU A 44 10.58 -16.16 9.22
N ALA A 45 9.67 -15.67 8.37
CA ALA A 45 8.84 -14.52 8.66
C ALA A 45 7.93 -14.74 9.87
N LEU A 46 7.23 -15.87 9.92
CA LEU A 46 6.37 -16.24 11.05
C LEU A 46 7.17 -16.42 12.34
N ALA A 47 8.35 -17.04 12.27
CA ALA A 47 9.20 -17.20 13.44
C ALA A 47 9.75 -15.87 13.96
N ALA A 48 10.04 -14.91 13.06
CA ALA A 48 10.46 -13.57 13.44
C ALA A 48 9.31 -12.77 14.08
N ALA A 49 8.10 -12.86 13.51
CA ALA A 49 6.91 -12.22 14.04
C ALA A 49 6.56 -12.74 15.45
N ASP A 50 6.61 -14.07 15.65
CA ASP A 50 6.40 -14.71 16.96
C ASP A 50 7.40 -14.22 18.02
N ARG A 51 8.69 -14.19 17.68
CA ARG A 51 9.75 -13.66 18.58
C ARG A 51 9.58 -12.18 18.92
N ALA A 52 8.95 -11.40 18.04
CA ALA A 52 8.71 -9.99 18.24
C ALA A 52 7.35 -9.67 18.89
N GLY A 53 6.47 -10.66 19.03
CA GLY A 53 5.13 -10.46 19.59
C GLY A 53 4.16 -9.76 18.64
N VAL A 54 4.36 -9.89 17.33
CA VAL A 54 3.51 -9.27 16.29
C VAL A 54 2.90 -10.34 15.36
N ARG A 55 1.90 -9.96 14.57
CA ARG A 55 1.25 -10.83 13.58
C ARG A 55 1.15 -10.17 12.21
N PHE A 56 1.15 -10.95 11.14
CA PHE A 56 0.87 -10.40 9.82
C PHE A 56 -0.62 -10.13 9.64
N HIS A 57 -0.96 -8.98 9.06
CA HIS A 57 -2.32 -8.64 8.62
C HIS A 57 -2.45 -8.59 7.11
N ALA A 58 -1.35 -8.27 6.42
CA ALA A 58 -1.33 -8.12 4.99
C ALA A 58 0.05 -8.48 4.43
N LEU A 59 0.10 -8.60 3.11
CA LEU A 59 1.31 -8.64 2.31
C LEU A 59 1.30 -7.45 1.34
N HIS A 60 2.39 -6.70 1.27
CA HIS A 60 2.62 -5.79 0.16
C HIS A 60 2.93 -6.62 -1.07
N GLY A 61 2.04 -6.58 -2.07
CA GLY A 61 2.24 -7.34 -3.30
C GLY A 61 3.50 -6.89 -4.02
N LEU A 62 4.05 -7.77 -4.86
CA LEU A 62 5.16 -7.37 -5.71
C LEU A 62 4.71 -6.21 -6.61
N PHE A 63 5.64 -5.31 -6.90
CA PHE A 63 5.47 -4.22 -7.86
C PHE A 63 6.81 -3.96 -8.56
N GLY A 64 6.78 -3.18 -9.63
CA GLY A 64 7.97 -2.84 -10.41
C GLY A 64 7.65 -2.58 -11.88
N PRO A 65 8.66 -2.22 -12.70
CA PRO A 65 8.47 -1.85 -14.11
C PRO A 65 7.87 -2.98 -14.95
N ASP A 66 8.10 -4.23 -14.55
CA ASP A 66 7.66 -5.44 -15.26
C ASP A 66 6.25 -5.93 -14.86
N LEU A 67 5.61 -5.28 -13.88
CA LEU A 67 4.31 -5.67 -13.37
C LEU A 67 3.31 -4.49 -13.50
N ASP A 68 2.65 -4.39 -14.65
CA ASP A 68 1.73 -3.28 -14.96
C ASP A 68 0.29 -3.77 -15.21
N PRO A 69 -0.56 -3.80 -14.17
CA PRO A 69 -1.97 -4.20 -14.30
C PRO A 69 -2.80 -3.34 -15.25
N SER A 70 -2.39 -2.08 -15.46
CA SER A 70 -3.07 -1.15 -16.36
C SER A 70 -2.65 -1.30 -17.83
N GLN A 71 -1.65 -2.12 -18.15
CA GLN A 71 -1.23 -2.31 -19.53
C GLN A 71 -2.26 -3.15 -20.29
N TYR A 72 -2.72 -2.64 -21.43
CA TYR A 72 -3.57 -3.39 -22.36
C TYR A 72 -2.78 -4.48 -23.11
N SER A 73 -2.49 -5.58 -22.41
CA SER A 73 -1.83 -6.77 -22.96
C SER A 73 -2.36 -8.02 -22.25
N PRO A 74 -2.97 -8.97 -22.98
CA PRO A 74 -3.44 -10.22 -22.39
C PRO A 74 -2.32 -11.03 -21.71
N GLU A 75 -1.09 -10.93 -22.20
CA GLU A 75 0.08 -11.55 -21.59
C GLU A 75 0.43 -10.88 -20.26
N MET A 76 0.52 -9.55 -20.24
CA MET A 76 0.80 -8.78 -19.03
C MET A 76 -0.30 -9.00 -17.97
N GLN A 77 -1.57 -8.99 -18.36
CA GLN A 77 -2.67 -9.29 -17.43
C GLN A 77 -2.56 -10.71 -16.85
N ARG A 78 -2.27 -11.73 -17.69
CA ARG A 78 -2.07 -13.11 -17.19
C ARG A 78 -0.88 -13.19 -16.24
N HIS A 79 0.22 -12.50 -16.55
CA HIS A 79 1.39 -12.45 -15.70
C HIS A 79 1.07 -11.80 -14.35
N CYS A 80 0.48 -10.61 -14.34
CA CYS A 80 0.08 -9.90 -13.12
C CYS A 80 -0.86 -10.74 -12.26
N LEU A 81 -1.90 -11.36 -12.85
CA LEU A 81 -2.84 -12.21 -12.10
C LEU A 81 -2.15 -13.44 -11.51
N ALA A 82 -1.19 -14.06 -12.21
CA ALA A 82 -0.44 -15.18 -11.67
C ALA A 82 0.45 -14.77 -10.49
N VAL A 83 1.07 -13.59 -10.56
CA VAL A 83 1.86 -13.00 -9.46
C VAL A 83 0.95 -12.72 -8.26
N TYR A 84 -0.16 -12.02 -8.45
CA TYR A 84 -1.05 -11.69 -7.33
C TYR A 84 -1.83 -12.89 -6.78
N GLU A 85 -2.08 -13.95 -7.57
CA GLU A 85 -2.57 -15.22 -7.04
C GLU A 85 -1.52 -15.90 -6.15
N ARG A 86 -0.23 -15.88 -6.54
CA ARG A 86 0.86 -16.35 -5.70
C ARG A 86 0.94 -15.54 -4.40
N ASP A 87 0.87 -14.22 -4.48
CA ASP A 87 0.88 -13.32 -3.33
C ASP A 87 -0.31 -13.56 -2.40
N GLY A 88 -1.50 -13.84 -2.96
CA GLY A 88 -2.67 -14.22 -2.17
C GLY A 88 -2.44 -15.50 -1.36
N ARG A 89 -1.77 -16.50 -1.93
CA ARG A 89 -1.42 -17.74 -1.19
C ARG A 89 -0.39 -17.48 -0.09
N ILE A 90 0.63 -16.67 -0.37
CA ILE A 90 1.62 -16.27 0.63
C ILE A 90 0.93 -15.52 1.79
N ALA A 91 0.02 -14.60 1.48
CA ALA A 91 -0.75 -13.85 2.48
C ALA A 91 -1.62 -14.77 3.37
N LEU A 92 -2.21 -15.83 2.79
CA LEU A 92 -2.91 -16.86 3.55
C LEU A 92 -1.97 -17.63 4.49
N ASP A 93 -0.80 -18.04 3.99
CA ASP A 93 0.20 -18.78 4.78
C ASP A 93 0.76 -17.92 5.93
N LEU A 94 0.88 -16.61 5.74
CA LEU A 94 1.25 -15.64 6.77
C LEU A 94 0.14 -15.38 7.82
N GLY A 95 -1.11 -15.78 7.52
CA GLY A 95 -2.28 -15.57 8.39
C GLY A 95 -2.94 -14.18 8.27
N GLY A 96 -2.51 -13.35 7.31
CA GLY A 96 -3.03 -12.02 7.05
C GLY A 96 -3.56 -11.93 5.61
N PRO A 97 -4.83 -12.31 5.35
CA PRO A 97 -5.36 -12.56 3.99
C PRO A 97 -5.71 -11.28 3.21
N MET A 98 -4.81 -10.30 3.25
CA MET A 98 -4.90 -9.04 2.49
C MET A 98 -3.64 -8.86 1.66
N VAL A 99 -3.79 -8.39 0.41
CA VAL A 99 -2.66 -8.13 -0.50
C VAL A 99 -2.79 -6.74 -1.09
N ILE A 100 -1.75 -5.92 -0.97
CA ILE A 100 -1.70 -4.58 -1.55
C ILE A 100 -1.27 -4.69 -3.01
N VAL A 101 -1.93 -3.94 -3.88
CA VAL A 101 -1.79 -4.03 -5.34
C VAL A 101 -1.57 -2.64 -5.92
N HIS A 102 -0.45 -2.47 -6.62
CA HIS A 102 -0.22 -1.27 -7.41
C HIS A 102 -1.07 -1.33 -8.70
N PRO A 103 -1.92 -0.31 -8.97
CA PRO A 103 -2.75 -0.28 -10.19
C PRO A 103 -1.95 -0.16 -11.50
N SER A 104 -0.71 0.32 -11.44
CA SER A 104 0.14 0.43 -12.62
C SER A 104 1.62 0.44 -12.26
N ALA A 105 2.46 0.23 -13.27
CA ALA A 105 3.91 0.36 -13.14
C ALA A 105 4.39 1.75 -13.59
N ASN A 106 5.37 2.30 -12.88
CA ASN A 106 6.13 3.44 -13.40
C ASN A 106 7.20 2.90 -14.35
N LYS A 107 6.96 3.08 -15.65
CA LYS A 107 7.92 2.67 -16.71
C LYS A 107 8.90 3.77 -17.09
N ASN A 108 8.74 4.99 -16.54
CA ASN A 108 9.39 6.20 -17.04
C ASN A 108 10.03 7.06 -15.93
N HIS A 109 11.31 6.82 -15.67
CA HIS A 109 12.27 7.94 -15.55
C HIS A 109 12.82 8.37 -16.93
N ALA A 110 12.55 7.63 -18.01
CA ALA A 110 13.24 7.79 -19.30
C ALA A 110 12.38 8.28 -20.49
N GLU A 111 11.04 8.26 -20.45
CA GLU A 111 10.22 8.67 -21.60
C GLU A 111 9.24 9.82 -21.30
N SER A 112 9.63 10.79 -20.46
CA SER A 112 8.91 12.07 -20.40
C SER A 112 9.39 13.03 -21.48
N THR A 113 9.20 12.68 -22.75
CA THR A 113 9.35 13.61 -23.86
C THR A 113 8.17 13.47 -24.83
N GLU A 114 7.35 14.52 -24.86
CA GLU A 114 6.57 14.96 -26.01
C GLU A 114 5.59 13.93 -26.62
N LYS A 115 4.47 13.65 -25.93
CA LYS A 115 3.27 13.15 -26.62
C LYS A 115 2.17 14.22 -26.62
N SER A 116 1.58 14.44 -27.79
CA SER A 116 0.49 15.42 -27.97
C SER A 116 -0.77 15.00 -27.21
N GLY A 117 -1.46 15.95 -26.55
CA GLY A 117 -2.57 15.67 -25.62
C GLY A 117 -3.79 14.90 -26.14
N LYS A 118 -3.91 14.60 -27.44
CA LYS A 118 -4.96 13.68 -27.96
C LYS A 118 -4.58 12.19 -27.82
N THR A 119 -3.28 11.88 -27.95
CA THR A 119 -2.74 10.53 -27.80
C THR A 119 -2.69 10.15 -26.33
N GLU A 120 -2.32 11.08 -25.45
CA GLU A 120 -2.32 10.88 -23.99
C GLU A 120 -3.72 10.56 -23.45
N LEU A 121 -4.76 11.28 -23.89
CA LEU A 121 -6.14 11.04 -23.44
C LEU A 121 -6.69 9.66 -23.89
N HIS A 122 -6.34 9.20 -25.09
CA HIS A 122 -6.72 7.85 -25.56
C HIS A 122 -5.95 6.76 -24.81
N GLU A 123 -4.62 6.90 -24.68
CA GLU A 123 -3.78 5.95 -23.94
C GLU A 123 -4.22 5.85 -22.47
N HIS A 124 -4.65 6.96 -21.85
CA HIS A 124 -5.24 6.94 -20.51
C HIS A 124 -6.55 6.15 -20.45
N GLY A 125 -7.48 6.36 -21.38
CA GLY A 125 -8.77 5.65 -21.40
C GLY A 125 -8.62 4.12 -21.58
N GLU A 126 -7.69 3.69 -22.44
CA GLU A 126 -7.39 2.27 -22.65
C GLU A 126 -6.77 1.63 -21.40
N ARG A 127 -5.87 2.33 -20.71
CA ARG A 127 -5.26 1.84 -19.46
C ARG A 127 -6.27 1.66 -18.33
N TYR A 128 -7.18 2.61 -18.14
CA TYR A 128 -8.25 2.45 -17.13
C TYR A 128 -9.20 1.31 -17.47
N SER A 129 -9.49 1.10 -18.76
CA SER A 129 -10.32 -0.04 -19.20
C SER A 129 -9.61 -1.38 -18.94
N ALA A 130 -8.32 -1.47 -19.27
CA ALA A 130 -7.49 -2.65 -19.00
C ALA A 130 -7.38 -2.96 -17.50
N LEU A 131 -7.19 -1.90 -16.69
CA LEU A 131 -7.15 -2.01 -15.24
C LEU A 131 -8.50 -2.51 -14.70
N PHE A 132 -9.62 -1.97 -15.16
CA PHE A 132 -10.94 -2.43 -14.73
C PHE A 132 -11.15 -3.93 -15.01
N GLU A 133 -10.84 -4.41 -16.22
CA GLU A 133 -10.91 -5.83 -16.56
C GLU A 133 -9.96 -6.69 -15.70
N PHE A 134 -8.76 -6.20 -15.42
CA PHE A 134 -7.82 -6.86 -14.52
C PHE A 134 -8.41 -6.98 -13.11
N LEU A 135 -8.98 -5.90 -12.57
CA LEU A 135 -9.55 -5.86 -11.23
C LEU A 135 -10.75 -6.78 -11.08
N GLN A 136 -11.59 -6.93 -12.12
CA GLN A 136 -12.67 -7.92 -12.13
C GLN A 136 -12.12 -9.34 -11.94
N ARG A 137 -11.11 -9.70 -12.73
CA ARG A 137 -10.46 -11.02 -12.65
C ARG A 137 -9.73 -11.23 -11.34
N LEU A 138 -9.14 -10.17 -10.78
CA LEU A 138 -8.48 -10.21 -9.47
C LEU A 138 -9.49 -10.40 -8.34
N ALA A 139 -10.67 -9.76 -8.43
CA ALA A 139 -11.77 -9.97 -7.50
C ALA A 139 -12.23 -11.43 -7.50
N ASP A 140 -12.40 -12.05 -8.69
CA ASP A 140 -12.73 -13.47 -8.80
C ASP A 140 -11.69 -14.38 -8.12
N ILE A 141 -10.40 -14.05 -8.26
CA ILE A 141 -9.31 -14.74 -7.55
C ILE A 141 -9.46 -14.57 -6.04
N GLY A 142 -9.72 -13.34 -5.58
CA GLY A 142 -9.91 -13.04 -4.16
C GLY A 142 -11.08 -13.81 -3.55
N GLU A 143 -12.21 -13.89 -4.25
CA GLU A 143 -13.38 -14.68 -3.84
C GLU A 143 -13.09 -16.17 -3.77
N ARG A 144 -12.38 -16.71 -4.77
CA ARG A 144 -11.98 -18.11 -4.80
C ARG A 144 -10.99 -18.48 -3.70
N LEU A 145 -10.02 -17.63 -3.40
CA LEU A 145 -8.98 -17.89 -2.40
C LEU A 145 -9.38 -17.49 -0.97
N GLY A 146 -10.37 -16.61 -0.81
CA GLY A 146 -10.71 -15.99 0.47
C GLY A 146 -9.76 -14.85 0.87
N VAL A 147 -9.08 -14.25 -0.10
CA VAL A 147 -8.12 -13.13 0.07
C VAL A 147 -8.78 -11.82 -0.36
N THR A 148 -8.49 -10.73 0.33
CA THR A 148 -8.91 -9.39 -0.08
C THR A 148 -7.75 -8.64 -0.73
N TYR A 149 -7.91 -8.24 -1.98
CA TYR A 149 -6.95 -7.39 -2.68
C TYR A 149 -7.27 -5.91 -2.45
N LEU A 150 -6.24 -5.14 -2.17
CA LEU A 150 -6.32 -3.73 -1.77
C LEU A 150 -5.60 -2.88 -2.82
N LEU A 151 -6.36 -2.16 -3.63
CA LEU A 151 -5.80 -1.28 -4.65
C LEU A 151 -5.25 -0.01 -4.00
N GLU A 152 -3.97 0.26 -4.19
CA GLU A 152 -3.31 1.43 -3.60
C GLU A 152 -3.37 2.65 -4.51
N ASN A 153 -3.63 3.84 -3.93
CA ASN A 153 -3.49 5.07 -4.69
C ASN A 153 -2.00 5.42 -4.84
N LEU A 154 -1.58 5.75 -6.06
CA LEU A 154 -0.19 6.00 -6.41
C LEU A 154 0.08 7.49 -6.68
N PRO A 155 1.35 7.93 -6.71
CA PRO A 155 1.71 9.29 -7.11
C PRO A 155 1.28 9.65 -8.55
N GLY A 156 1.16 10.96 -8.81
CA GLY A 156 0.67 11.49 -10.09
C GLY A 156 1.52 11.16 -11.33
N TYR A 157 2.76 10.72 -11.15
CA TYR A 157 3.64 10.29 -12.25
C TYR A 157 3.36 8.85 -12.71
N PHE A 158 2.47 8.12 -12.04
CA PHE A 158 1.97 6.83 -12.51
C PHE A 158 0.81 6.99 -13.51
N PRO A 159 0.74 6.16 -14.56
CA PRO A 159 -0.28 6.29 -15.59
C PRO A 159 -1.70 5.99 -15.10
N CYS A 160 -1.86 5.18 -14.05
CA CYS A 160 -3.13 4.91 -13.37
C CYS A 160 -2.91 4.80 -11.85
N GLY A 161 -3.94 5.12 -11.07
CA GLY A 161 -3.91 4.98 -9.61
C GLY A 161 -3.80 6.27 -8.81
N HIS A 162 -3.58 7.41 -9.45
CA HIS A 162 -3.47 8.69 -8.73
C HIS A 162 -4.82 9.37 -8.47
N ASP A 163 -5.91 8.95 -9.14
CA ASP A 163 -7.26 9.49 -8.90
C ASP A 163 -8.08 8.53 -8.03
N VAL A 164 -8.15 8.84 -6.74
CA VAL A 164 -8.90 8.06 -5.75
C VAL A 164 -10.40 7.98 -6.06
N ARG A 165 -10.99 8.97 -6.75
CA ARG A 165 -12.41 8.92 -7.12
C ARG A 165 -12.66 7.88 -8.19
N ASN A 166 -11.81 7.85 -9.21
CA ASN A 166 -11.92 6.87 -10.28
C ASN A 166 -11.67 5.46 -9.74
N MET A 167 -10.63 5.28 -8.92
CA MET A 167 -10.37 4.00 -8.25
C MET A 167 -11.55 3.52 -7.40
N ALA A 168 -12.09 4.39 -6.54
CA ALA A 168 -13.23 4.05 -5.71
C ALA A 168 -14.48 3.74 -6.55
N LYS A 169 -14.70 4.44 -7.67
CA LYS A 169 -15.76 4.12 -8.62
C LYS A 169 -15.60 2.70 -9.18
N MET A 170 -14.41 2.34 -9.68
CA MET A 170 -14.14 1.00 -10.20
C MET A 170 -14.41 -0.08 -9.15
N ILE A 171 -13.92 0.11 -7.92
CA ILE A 171 -14.15 -0.84 -6.82
C ILE A 171 -15.65 -1.00 -6.52
N ARG A 172 -16.40 0.10 -6.43
CA ARG A 172 -17.86 0.08 -6.21
C ARG A 172 -18.61 -0.62 -7.35
N GLU A 173 -18.19 -0.40 -8.60
CA GLU A 173 -18.81 -1.00 -9.78
C GLU A 173 -18.55 -2.50 -9.88
N ILE A 174 -17.34 -2.95 -9.51
CA ILE A 174 -17.03 -4.38 -9.40
C ILE A 174 -17.81 -5.02 -8.24
N GLY A 175 -17.97 -4.31 -7.12
CA GLY A 175 -18.90 -4.69 -6.05
C GLY A 175 -18.48 -5.90 -5.20
N SER A 176 -17.31 -6.50 -5.46
CA SER A 176 -16.80 -7.61 -4.65
C SER A 176 -16.34 -7.15 -3.27
N VAL A 177 -16.62 -7.92 -2.23
CA VAL A 177 -16.07 -7.70 -0.88
C VAL A 177 -14.59 -8.04 -0.77
N ARG A 178 -14.04 -8.73 -1.79
CA ARG A 178 -12.64 -9.14 -1.88
C ARG A 178 -11.78 -8.18 -2.70
N LEU A 179 -12.35 -7.06 -3.12
CA LEU A 179 -11.63 -5.95 -3.73
C LEU A 179 -11.97 -4.66 -2.96
N ARG A 180 -10.95 -4.04 -2.39
CA ARG A 180 -11.03 -2.82 -1.58
C ARG A 180 -9.84 -1.92 -1.88
N MET A 181 -9.72 -0.82 -1.14
CA MET A 181 -8.68 0.18 -1.33
C MET A 181 -7.69 0.18 -0.15
N CYS A 182 -6.40 0.27 -0.49
CA CYS A 182 -5.38 0.77 0.42
C CYS A 182 -5.25 2.27 0.17
N PHE A 183 -5.47 3.11 1.18
CA PHE A 183 -5.28 4.54 1.05
C PHE A 183 -3.90 4.94 1.58
N ASP A 184 -3.03 5.37 0.68
CA ASP A 184 -1.70 5.89 1.01
C ASP A 184 -1.75 7.41 1.21
N THR A 185 -1.33 7.87 2.40
CA THR A 185 -1.39 9.28 2.79
C THR A 185 -0.36 10.14 2.05
N GLY A 186 0.85 9.64 1.81
CA GLY A 186 1.89 10.40 1.15
C GLY A 186 1.63 10.56 -0.35
N HIS A 187 1.20 9.51 -1.03
CA HIS A 187 0.78 9.56 -2.43
C HIS A 187 -0.42 10.50 -2.62
N ALA A 188 -1.37 10.49 -1.69
CA ALA A 188 -2.49 11.43 -1.70
C ALA A 188 -2.00 12.88 -1.53
N HIS A 189 -1.00 13.13 -0.68
CA HIS A 189 -0.46 14.47 -0.46
C HIS A 189 0.25 15.02 -1.71
N MET A 190 0.89 14.16 -2.50
CA MET A 190 1.51 14.53 -3.79
C MET A 190 0.50 14.85 -4.90
N THR A 191 -0.78 14.50 -4.71
CA THR A 191 -1.83 14.63 -5.73
C THR A 191 -2.96 15.58 -5.31
N GLY A 192 -3.05 15.97 -4.03
CA GLY A 192 -4.03 16.92 -3.54
C GLY A 192 -4.19 16.92 -2.01
N ASP A 193 -5.34 17.41 -1.54
CA ASP A 193 -5.67 17.44 -0.10
C ASP A 193 -6.01 16.03 0.42
N VAL A 194 -5.18 15.51 1.32
CA VAL A 194 -5.28 14.13 1.83
C VAL A 194 -6.65 13.86 2.47
N ALA A 195 -7.16 14.79 3.28
CA ALA A 195 -8.45 14.66 3.93
C ALA A 195 -9.63 14.64 2.93
N ASP A 196 -9.60 15.49 1.91
CA ASP A 196 -10.60 15.53 0.85
C ASP A 196 -10.58 14.29 -0.03
N GLN A 197 -9.39 13.79 -0.35
CA GLN A 197 -9.22 12.54 -1.06
C GLN A 197 -9.79 11.36 -0.27
N LEU A 198 -9.46 11.24 1.02
CA LEU A 198 -10.01 10.17 1.87
C LEU A 198 -11.54 10.26 1.96
N ARG A 199 -12.12 11.46 2.13
CA ARG A 199 -13.59 11.66 2.15
C ARG A 199 -14.30 11.11 0.91
N ARG A 200 -13.61 11.00 -0.22
CA ARG A 200 -14.19 10.56 -1.51
C ARG A 200 -14.21 9.05 -1.69
N CYS A 201 -13.40 8.33 -0.93
CA CYS A 201 -13.21 6.88 -1.05
C CYS A 201 -13.34 6.10 0.26
N ALA A 202 -13.57 6.75 1.40
CA ALA A 202 -13.54 6.12 2.72
C ALA A 202 -14.40 4.84 2.85
N ASP A 203 -15.53 4.76 2.15
CA ASP A 203 -16.43 3.59 2.14
C ASP A 203 -15.83 2.33 1.50
N VAL A 204 -14.80 2.46 0.66
CA VAL A 204 -14.09 1.34 0.05
C VAL A 204 -12.69 1.11 0.64
N VAL A 205 -12.23 1.97 1.55
CA VAL A 205 -10.94 1.83 2.21
C VAL A 205 -11.01 0.75 3.28
N GLN A 206 -10.06 -0.20 3.24
CA GLN A 206 -9.91 -1.24 4.26
C GLN A 206 -8.55 -1.21 4.94
N TYR A 207 -7.60 -0.42 4.43
CA TYR A 207 -6.25 -0.32 4.94
C TYR A 207 -5.67 1.05 4.61
N LEU A 208 -4.82 1.59 5.48
CA LEU A 208 -4.10 2.83 5.20
C LEU A 208 -2.60 2.57 5.29
N HIS A 209 -1.86 3.00 4.28
CA HIS A 209 -0.44 3.26 4.40
C HIS A 209 -0.27 4.69 4.91
N VAL A 210 0.52 4.83 5.96
CA VAL A 210 0.62 6.04 6.77
C VAL A 210 2.08 6.44 6.86
N HIS A 211 2.40 7.48 6.11
CA HIS A 211 3.68 8.19 6.14
C HIS A 211 3.46 9.64 5.71
N ASP A 212 4.49 10.45 5.87
CA ASP A 212 4.46 11.89 5.60
C ASP A 212 5.45 12.27 4.49
N ASN A 213 5.22 13.40 3.85
CA ASN A 213 6.15 14.00 2.90
C ASN A 213 5.87 15.50 2.74
N ASP A 214 6.64 16.17 1.87
CA ASP A 214 6.50 17.60 1.59
C ASP A 214 5.55 17.92 0.42
N GLY A 215 4.85 16.89 -0.10
CA GLY A 215 3.96 16.96 -1.25
C GLY A 215 4.67 16.94 -2.61
N ARG A 216 6.00 16.81 -2.64
CA ARG A 216 6.81 16.83 -3.88
C ARG A 216 7.43 15.49 -4.21
N GLU A 217 7.96 14.83 -3.19
CA GLU A 217 8.60 13.52 -3.30
C GLU A 217 7.98 12.52 -2.32
N ASP A 218 8.18 11.25 -2.64
CA ASP A 218 7.65 10.13 -1.87
C ASP A 218 8.63 9.73 -0.77
N SER A 219 8.84 10.63 0.20
CA SER A 219 9.95 10.54 1.15
C SER A 219 9.73 9.56 2.30
N HIS A 220 8.53 8.98 2.45
CA HIS A 220 8.16 8.06 3.54
C HIS A 220 8.60 8.54 4.94
N LEU A 221 8.41 9.83 5.24
CA LEU A 221 8.78 10.39 6.53
C LEU A 221 7.83 9.90 7.63
N VAL A 222 8.30 9.98 8.87
CA VAL A 222 7.47 9.72 10.04
C VAL A 222 6.32 10.74 10.07
N PRO A 223 5.07 10.32 10.37
CA PRO A 223 3.95 11.25 10.57
C PRO A 223 4.29 12.43 11.48
N GLY A 224 4.12 13.64 10.94
CA GLY A 224 4.43 14.91 11.61
C GLY A 224 5.80 15.49 11.26
N GLU A 225 6.62 14.80 10.47
CA GLU A 225 7.91 15.30 9.96
C GLU A 225 7.82 15.86 8.53
N GLY A 226 6.67 15.73 7.88
CA GLY A 226 6.37 16.38 6.60
C GLY A 226 5.36 17.51 6.75
N THR A 227 4.50 17.70 5.75
CA THR A 227 3.53 18.79 5.73
C THR A 227 2.08 18.35 5.56
N ILE A 228 1.77 17.05 5.75
CA ILE A 228 0.39 16.57 5.78
C ILE A 228 -0.37 17.19 6.96
N ASP A 229 -1.60 17.66 6.72
CA ASP A 229 -2.52 18.11 7.76
C ASP A 229 -3.14 16.90 8.51
N TRP A 230 -2.35 16.32 9.42
CA TRP A 230 -2.76 15.20 10.27
C TRP A 230 -4.01 15.49 11.11
N PRO A 231 -4.19 16.67 11.73
CA PRO A 231 -5.44 17.00 12.41
C PRO A 231 -6.68 16.87 11.51
N ALA A 232 -6.63 17.40 10.29
CA ALA A 232 -7.75 17.28 9.33
C ALA A 232 -7.99 15.84 8.90
N LEU A 233 -6.92 15.06 8.68
CA LEU A 233 -7.01 13.64 8.36
C LEU A 233 -7.63 12.83 9.50
N ALA A 234 -7.20 13.06 10.74
CA ALA A 234 -7.73 12.37 11.92
C ALA A 234 -9.22 12.67 12.15
N VAL A 235 -9.66 13.92 11.93
CA VAL A 235 -11.08 14.28 11.94
C VAL A 235 -11.84 13.53 10.85
N THR A 236 -11.26 13.42 9.66
CA THR A 236 -11.87 12.71 8.53
C THR A 236 -12.06 11.22 8.82
N ILE A 237 -11.02 10.54 9.31
CA ILE A 237 -11.06 9.12 9.69
C ILE A 237 -12.18 8.88 10.72
N ARG A 238 -12.25 9.71 11.78
CA ARG A 238 -13.30 9.60 12.80
C ARG A 238 -14.69 9.87 12.24
N SER A 239 -14.83 10.89 11.40
CA SER A 239 -16.14 11.28 10.84
C SER A 239 -16.68 10.27 9.84
N ALA A 240 -15.79 9.53 9.19
CA ALA A 240 -16.13 8.44 8.27
C ALA A 240 -16.40 7.10 8.98
N ASP A 241 -16.22 7.03 10.31
CA ASP A 241 -16.26 5.79 11.09
C ASP A 241 -15.33 4.70 10.51
N LEU A 242 -14.15 5.14 10.07
CA LEU A 242 -13.20 4.27 9.37
C LEU A 242 -12.34 3.50 10.38
N HIS A 243 -12.59 2.19 10.49
CA HIS A 243 -11.86 1.27 11.39
C HIS A 243 -10.72 0.50 10.70
N ALA A 244 -10.20 1.03 9.59
CA ALA A 244 -9.11 0.41 8.85
C ALA A 244 -7.79 0.47 9.63
N PRO A 245 -6.91 -0.56 9.55
CA PRO A 245 -5.59 -0.50 10.14
C PRO A 245 -4.78 0.67 9.57
N LEU A 246 -4.14 1.43 10.45
CA LEU A 246 -3.14 2.45 10.12
C LEU A 246 -1.77 1.76 10.10
N MET A 247 -1.20 1.54 8.92
CA MET A 247 0.08 0.85 8.71
C MET A 247 1.18 1.86 8.42
N LEU A 248 2.15 1.97 9.33
CA LEU A 248 3.32 2.82 9.14
C LEU A 248 4.21 2.23 8.05
N GLU A 249 4.20 2.87 6.89
CA GLU A 249 5.05 2.52 5.77
C GLU A 249 6.32 3.35 5.81
N LEU A 250 7.29 2.87 6.59
CA LEU A 250 8.57 3.52 6.82
C LEU A 250 9.70 2.60 6.38
N PHE A 251 10.69 3.16 5.70
CA PHE A 251 11.88 2.45 5.23
C PHE A 251 13.09 2.77 6.10
N LEU A 252 12.95 2.47 7.39
CA LEU A 252 14.01 2.67 8.39
C LEU A 252 14.77 1.37 8.64
N THR A 253 16.04 1.47 9.00
CA THR A 253 16.76 0.36 9.62
C THR A 253 16.24 0.10 11.04
N HIS A 254 16.54 -1.09 11.58
CA HIS A 254 16.19 -1.42 12.97
C HIS A 254 16.78 -0.43 14.00
N GLN A 255 17.97 0.14 13.73
CA GLN A 255 18.60 1.13 14.59
C GLN A 255 17.89 2.48 14.51
N GLU A 256 17.50 2.92 13.32
CA GLU A 256 16.75 4.16 13.13
C GLU A 256 15.35 4.05 13.73
N MET A 257 14.67 2.92 13.54
CA MET A 257 13.38 2.67 14.17
C MET A 257 13.49 2.69 15.70
N GLN A 258 14.48 2.02 16.27
CA GLN A 258 14.74 2.06 17.71
C GLN A 258 15.00 3.49 18.21
N LYS A 259 15.77 4.29 17.46
CA LYS A 259 16.00 5.70 17.77
C LYS A 259 14.71 6.53 17.72
N GLN A 260 13.82 6.27 16.75
CA GLN A 260 12.51 6.93 16.70
C GLN A 260 11.66 6.58 17.93
N VAL A 261 11.66 5.32 18.34
CA VAL A 261 10.99 4.85 19.57
C VAL A 261 11.53 5.58 20.80
N GLU A 262 12.85 5.65 20.96
CA GLU A 262 13.52 6.37 22.06
C GLU A 262 13.20 7.87 22.07
N ASN A 263 12.98 8.46 20.89
CA ASN A 263 12.56 9.85 20.72
C ASN A 263 11.04 10.06 20.86
N GLY A 264 10.31 9.09 21.41
CA GLY A 264 8.88 9.24 21.72
C GLY A 264 7.96 9.10 20.52
N LEU A 265 8.34 8.32 19.50
CA LEU A 265 7.48 8.06 18.33
C LEU A 265 6.07 7.61 18.72
N GLY A 266 5.92 6.70 19.68
CA GLY A 266 4.61 6.21 20.11
C GLY A 266 3.67 7.32 20.60
N GLU A 267 4.19 8.25 21.41
CA GLU A 267 3.41 9.39 21.92
C GLU A 267 3.04 10.36 20.79
N ARG A 268 3.97 10.64 19.87
CA ARG A 268 3.71 11.49 18.70
C ARG A 268 2.62 10.89 17.81
N LEU A 269 2.68 9.59 17.53
CA LEU A 269 1.66 8.91 16.74
C LEU A 269 0.30 8.91 17.42
N ALA A 270 0.24 8.65 18.73
CA ALA A 270 -1.01 8.69 19.50
C ALA A 270 -1.64 10.09 19.52
N ALA A 271 -0.84 11.15 19.43
CA ALA A 271 -1.34 12.52 19.34
C ALA A 271 -1.88 12.89 17.95
N LEU A 272 -1.31 12.32 16.88
CA LEU A 272 -1.64 12.65 15.49
C LEU A 272 -2.75 11.76 14.91
N LEU A 273 -2.69 10.47 15.20
CA LEU A 273 -3.54 9.46 14.59
C LEU A 273 -4.70 9.12 15.55
N PRO A 274 -5.90 8.82 15.01
CA PRO A 274 -7.02 8.33 15.82
C PRO A 274 -6.79 6.86 16.22
N ILE A 275 -5.78 6.63 17.05
CA ILE A 275 -5.48 5.32 17.64
C ILE A 275 -6.46 5.12 18.80
N ASN A 276 -7.26 4.05 18.72
CA ASN A 276 -8.11 3.60 19.84
C ASN A 276 -7.34 2.64 20.73
#